data_AF-A0A537K1D1-F1
#
_entry.id   AF-A0A537K1D1-F1
#
_cell.length_a   1.000
_cell.length_b   1.000
_cell.length_c   1.000
_cell.angle_alpha   90.00
_cell.angle_beta   90.00
_cell.angle_gamma   90.00
#
_symmetry.space_group_name_H-M   'P 1'
#
loop_
_entity.id
_entity.type
_entity.pdbx_description
1 polymer ?
#
loop_
_entity_poly.entity_id
_entity_poly.type
_entity_poly.pdbx_seq_one_letter_code
_entity_poly.pdbx_strand_id
1 'polypeptide(L)'
;MMNDKDSDPNISFDELSISINQRDPLLLPVSLKQKQILYCDGKTIKLYNSQWQLLQTIDKPLPLLAKGMNELKFDGKYSGENGGKIKIEVRTKGIPETLK
;
A
#
# COMPACT_ATOMS: atom_id res chain seq x y z
N MET A 1 -3.48 -12.43 -24.11
CA MET A 1 -3.77 -11.00 -23.92
C MET A 1 -5.05 -10.90 -23.11
N MET A 2 -4.98 -10.49 -21.84
CA MET A 2 -6.18 -10.28 -21.03
C MET A 2 -6.68 -8.87 -21.30
N ASN A 3 -7.94 -8.73 -21.73
CA ASN A 3 -8.57 -7.44 -22.00
C ASN A 3 -8.59 -6.58 -20.73
N ASP A 4 -7.99 -5.39 -20.79
CA ASP A 4 -8.14 -4.30 -19.84
C ASP A 4 -9.55 -3.68 -19.95
N LYS A 5 -10.60 -4.48 -19.79
CA LYS A 5 -11.97 -3.95 -19.75
C LYS A 5 -12.15 -3.06 -18.52
N ASP A 6 -12.21 -1.76 -18.77
CA ASP A 6 -13.03 -0.76 -18.11
C ASP A 6 -12.98 -0.72 -16.57
N SER A 7 -11.79 -0.49 -15.99
CA SER A 7 -11.77 0.10 -14.64
C SER A 7 -12.17 1.58 -14.77
N ASP A 8 -13.30 1.96 -14.20
CA ASP A 8 -13.76 3.36 -14.16
C ASP A 8 -12.67 4.23 -13.51
N PRO A 9 -12.17 5.28 -14.20
CA PRO A 9 -11.09 6.14 -13.69
C PRO A 9 -11.50 6.91 -12.41
N ASN A 10 -12.79 6.95 -12.08
CA ASN A 10 -13.31 7.57 -10.87
C ASN A 10 -13.31 6.63 -9.67
N ILE A 11 -13.05 5.34 -9.86
CA ILE A 11 -12.94 4.39 -8.74
C ILE A 11 -11.64 4.65 -8.00
N SER A 12 -11.80 4.78 -6.69
CA SER A 12 -10.73 4.90 -5.71
C SER A 12 -10.66 3.64 -4.85
N PHE A 13 -9.48 3.39 -4.31
CA PHE A 13 -9.30 2.51 -3.16
C PHE A 13 -9.08 3.36 -1.91
N ASP A 14 -10.05 3.30 -1.02
CA ASP A 14 -10.18 4.12 0.17
C ASP A 14 -9.96 3.27 1.43
N GLU A 15 -9.86 3.95 2.58
CA GLU A 15 -9.67 3.32 3.89
C GLU A 15 -8.46 2.36 3.93
N LEU A 16 -7.45 2.64 3.10
CA LEU A 16 -6.26 1.82 2.99
C LEU A 16 -5.58 1.72 4.35
N SER A 17 -5.41 0.48 4.80
CA SER A 17 -4.77 0.17 6.07
C SER A 17 -3.74 -0.93 5.92
N ILE A 18 -2.67 -0.83 6.71
CA ILE A 18 -1.60 -1.82 6.77
C ILE A 18 -1.36 -2.15 8.23
N SER A 19 -1.43 -3.42 8.61
CA SER A 19 -1.03 -3.88 9.94
C SER A 19 0.05 -4.95 9.87
N ILE A 20 0.90 -4.97 10.90
CA ILE A 20 1.96 -5.95 11.09
C ILE A 20 1.76 -6.62 12.46
N ASN A 21 1.73 -7.95 12.49
CA ASN A 21 1.68 -8.76 13.72
C ASN A 21 0.53 -8.39 14.67
N GLN A 22 -0.69 -8.21 14.13
CA GLN A 22 -1.90 -7.91 14.89
C GLN A 22 -1.85 -6.61 15.72
N ARG A 23 -0.88 -5.72 15.43
CA ARG A 23 -0.84 -4.37 16.01
C ARG A 23 -1.89 -3.45 15.37
N ASP A 24 -2.10 -2.30 16.00
CA ASP A 24 -2.97 -1.25 15.47
C ASP A 24 -2.63 -0.94 14.01
N PRO A 25 -3.65 -0.91 13.12
CA PRO A 25 -3.44 -0.70 11.71
C PRO A 25 -2.96 0.74 11.45
N LEU A 26 -1.93 0.87 10.60
CA LEU A 26 -1.57 2.13 9.99
C LEU A 26 -2.63 2.51 8.95
N LEU A 27 -3.55 3.40 9.35
CA LEU A 27 -4.50 4.01 8.45
C LEU A 27 -3.82 5.09 7.59
N LEU A 28 -3.89 4.95 6.28
CA LEU A 28 -3.29 5.89 5.33
C LEU A 28 -4.36 6.88 4.85
N PRO A 29 -4.17 8.20 5.07
CA PRO A 29 -5.16 9.22 4.73
C PRO A 29 -5.13 9.55 3.23
N VAL A 30 -5.32 8.54 2.39
CA VAL A 30 -5.30 8.67 0.93
C VAL A 30 -6.46 7.90 0.31
N SER A 31 -6.95 8.45 -0.79
CA SER A 31 -7.87 7.82 -1.72
C SER A 31 -7.08 7.48 -2.98
N LEU A 32 -6.70 6.21 -3.14
CA LEU A 32 -5.78 5.80 -4.19
C LEU A 32 -6.53 5.69 -5.53
N LYS A 33 -6.23 6.59 -6.46
CA LYS A 33 -6.82 6.59 -7.80
C LYS A 33 -6.03 5.72 -8.77
N GLN A 34 -6.63 5.44 -9.92
CA GLN A 34 -6.00 4.66 -10.98
C GLN A 34 -4.60 5.23 -11.34
N LYS A 35 -3.62 4.32 -11.48
CA LYS A 35 -2.22 4.63 -11.83
C LYS A 35 -1.46 5.52 -10.84
N GLN A 36 -2.01 5.78 -9.65
CA GLN A 36 -1.23 6.38 -8.57
C GLN A 36 -0.38 5.33 -7.86
N ILE A 37 0.72 5.78 -7.28
CA ILE A 37 1.71 4.92 -6.62
C ILE A 37 1.88 5.43 -5.19
N LEU A 38 1.50 4.62 -4.21
CA LEU A 38 1.87 4.84 -2.83
C LEU A 38 3.19 4.14 -2.55
N TYR A 39 4.22 4.90 -2.20
CA TYR A 39 5.57 4.41 -2.03
C TYR A 39 6.10 4.77 -0.63
N CYS A 40 6.77 3.81 0.01
CA CYS A 40 7.43 4.00 1.29
C CYS A 40 8.92 3.70 1.15
N ASP A 41 9.79 4.66 1.50
CA ASP A 41 11.25 4.52 1.44
C ASP A 41 11.88 4.00 2.75
N GLY A 42 11.04 3.55 3.69
CA GLY A 42 11.46 3.13 5.03
C GLY A 42 11.65 4.30 6.01
N LYS A 43 11.35 5.54 5.59
CA LYS A 43 11.27 6.71 6.48
C LYS A 43 9.97 7.47 6.31
N THR A 44 9.56 7.70 5.07
CA THR A 44 8.39 8.50 4.70
C THR A 44 7.53 7.77 3.70
N ILE A 45 6.23 8.05 3.74
CA ILE A 45 5.27 7.56 2.77
C ILE A 45 4.94 8.69 1.80
N LYS A 46 4.97 8.41 0.50
CA LYS A 46 4.79 9.39 -0.56
C LYS A 46 3.79 8.85 -1.57
N LEU A 47 2.89 9.72 -2.02
CA LEU A 47 1.96 9.44 -3.09
C LEU A 47 2.46 10.09 -4.37
N TYR A 48 2.52 9.32 -5.45
CA TYR A 48 2.93 9.78 -6.77
C TYR A 48 1.82 9.54 -7.80
N ASN A 49 1.83 10.34 -8.87
CA ASN A 49 1.08 10.01 -10.08
C ASN A 49 1.85 9.02 -10.98
N SER A 50 1.27 8.69 -12.13
CA SER A 50 1.87 7.76 -13.10
C SER A 50 3.19 8.24 -13.73
N GLN A 51 3.50 9.53 -13.62
CA GLN A 51 4.71 10.17 -14.11
C GLN A 51 5.76 10.33 -13.00
N TRP A 52 5.58 9.67 -11.85
CA TRP A 52 6.43 9.80 -10.67
C TRP A 52 6.52 11.23 -10.11
N GLN A 53 5.54 12.08 -10.40
CA GLN A 53 5.44 13.39 -9.77
C GLN A 53 4.82 13.25 -8.39
N LEU A 54 5.45 13.85 -7.39
CA LEU A 54 5.01 13.81 -6.00
C LEU A 54 3.70 14.58 -5.85
N LEU A 55 2.67 13.92 -5.33
CA LEU A 55 1.36 14.52 -5.03
C LEU A 55 1.23 14.85 -3.54
N GLN A 56 1.73 13.97 -2.67
CA GLN A 56 1.60 14.12 -1.22
C GLN A 56 2.73 13.39 -0.49
N THR A 57 3.18 13.97 0.63
CA THR A 57 3.99 13.26 1.63
C THR A 57 3.13 13.04 2.87
N ILE A 58 3.18 11.83 3.43
CA ILE A 58 2.41 11.40 4.60
C ILE A 58 3.43 11.12 5.69
N ASP A 59 3.36 11.90 6.76
CA ASP A 59 4.20 11.75 7.94
C ASP A 59 3.43 10.95 9.01
N LYS A 60 3.69 9.64 9.04
CA LYS A 60 3.15 8.71 10.03
C LYS A 60 4.21 7.69 10.43
N PRO A 61 4.18 7.18 11.68
CA PRO A 61 5.11 6.15 12.11
C PRO A 61 4.95 4.90 11.23
N LEU A 62 6.08 4.42 10.71
CA LEU A 62 6.11 3.23 9.88
C LEU A 62 6.04 1.96 10.73
N PRO A 63 5.31 0.93 10.28
CA PRO A 63 5.23 -0.32 11.02
C PRO A 63 6.58 -1.06 10.91
N LEU A 64 6.99 -1.67 12.02
CA LEU A 64 8.26 -2.39 12.13
C LEU A 64 8.00 -3.90 12.10
N LEU A 65 8.83 -4.61 11.34
CA LEU A 65 8.86 -6.07 11.36
C LEU A 65 9.54 -6.54 12.65
N ALA A 66 8.96 -7.55 13.29
CA ALA A 66 9.57 -8.28 14.39
C ALA A 66 10.53 -9.36 13.85
N LYS A 67 11.32 -9.95 14.75
CA LYS A 67 12.09 -11.15 14.43
C LYS A 67 11.15 -12.34 14.22
N GLY A 68 11.48 -13.26 13.31
CA GLY A 68 10.71 -14.45 13.04
C GLY A 68 9.60 -14.25 12.02
N MET A 69 8.52 -14.99 12.23
CA MET A 69 7.34 -14.95 11.39
C MET A 69 6.59 -13.63 11.59
N ASN A 70 6.30 -12.94 10.49
CA ASN A 70 5.53 -11.71 10.49
C ASN A 70 4.24 -11.89 9.68
N GLU A 71 3.13 -11.44 10.24
CA GLU A 71 1.86 -11.36 9.53
C GLU A 71 1.68 -9.94 8.99
N LEU A 72 1.45 -9.83 7.68
CA LEU A 72 1.14 -8.58 6.99
C LEU A 72 -0.31 -8.63 6.54
N LYS A 73 -1.13 -7.68 7.01
CA LYS A 73 -2.50 -7.52 6.55
C LYS A 73 -2.66 -6.19 5.81
N PHE A 74 -3.26 -6.27 4.64
CA PHE A 74 -3.67 -5.14 3.82
C PHE A 74 -5.19 -5.12 3.76
N ASP A 75 -5.79 -3.96 4.03
CA ASP A 75 -7.24 -3.79 4.01
C ASP A 75 -7.61 -2.46 3.34
N GLY A 76 -8.84 -2.36 2.89
CA GLY A 76 -9.41 -1.16 2.28
C GLY A 76 -10.60 -1.48 1.40
N LYS A 77 -11.18 -0.45 0.79
CA LYS A 77 -12.48 -0.53 0.12
C LYS A 77 -12.46 0.18 -1.23
N TYR A 78 -13.01 -0.46 -2.26
CA TYR A 78 -13.28 0.22 -3.53
C TYR A 78 -14.53 1.09 -3.40
N SER A 79 -14.50 2.31 -3.96
CA SER A 79 -15.66 3.20 -3.97
C SER A 79 -16.76 2.82 -4.96
N GLY A 80 -16.52 1.89 -5.89
CA GLY A 80 -17.48 1.43 -6.89
C GLY A 80 -17.50 -0.09 -7.10
N GLU A 81 -18.52 -0.58 -7.81
CA GLU A 81 -18.81 -2.01 -7.98
C GLU A 81 -17.75 -2.77 -8.81
N ASN A 82 -17.12 -2.10 -9.78
CA ASN A 82 -16.06 -2.68 -10.61
C ASN A 82 -14.67 -2.28 -10.07
N GLY A 83 -14.32 -2.80 -8.89
CA GLY A 83 -13.04 -2.53 -8.23
C GLY A 83 -11.83 -2.65 -9.17
N GLY A 84 -10.85 -1.77 -8.99
CA GLY A 84 -9.62 -1.79 -9.75
C GLY A 84 -8.71 -2.97 -9.41
N LYS A 85 -7.55 -3.05 -10.07
CA LYS A 85 -6.47 -3.96 -9.66
C LYS A 85 -5.49 -3.21 -8.78
N ILE A 86 -5.18 -3.77 -7.61
CA ILE A 86 -4.11 -3.26 -6.75
C ILE A 86 -2.93 -4.20 -6.87
N LYS A 87 -1.75 -3.59 -7.09
CA LYS A 87 -0.47 -4.29 -7.01
C LYS A 87 0.22 -3.86 -5.73
N ILE A 88 0.61 -4.83 -4.92
CA ILE A 88 1.35 -4.62 -3.67
C ILE A 88 2.74 -5.20 -3.85
N GLU A 89 3.77 -4.39 -3.61
CA GLU A 89 5.15 -4.84 -3.53
C GLU A 89 5.70 -4.52 -2.14
N VAL A 90 6.18 -5.55 -1.43
CA VAL A 90 6.81 -5.40 -0.12
C VAL A 90 8.26 -5.83 -0.24
N ARG A 91 9.17 -4.98 0.25
CA ARG A 91 10.60 -5.29 0.34
C ARG A 91 11.06 -5.04 1.75
N THR A 92 11.70 -6.04 2.33
CA THR A 92 12.28 -5.95 3.67
C THR A 92 13.75 -5.58 3.56
N LYS A 93 14.24 -4.77 4.51
CA LYS A 93 15.65 -4.38 4.60
C LYS A 93 16.14 -4.71 5.99
N GLY A 94 17.29 -5.39 6.08
CA GLY A 94 17.88 -5.77 7.36
C GLY A 94 18.70 -7.05 7.26
N ILE A 95 19.15 -7.54 8.41
CA ILE A 95 19.82 -8.84 8.51
C ILE A 95 18.72 -9.92 8.47
N PRO A 96 18.74 -10.83 7.48
CA PRO A 96 17.76 -11.90 7.41
C PRO A 96 17.94 -12.87 8.58
N GLU A 97 16.85 -13.47 9.04
CA GLU A 97 16.93 -14.56 9.98
C GLU A 97 17.29 -15.87 9.26
N THR A 98 18.25 -16.60 9.82
CA THR A 98 18.57 -17.96 9.37
C THR A 98 17.72 -18.95 10.16
N LEU A 99 16.74 -19.58 9.51
CA LEU A 99 16.01 -20.70 10.08
C LEU A 99 16.96 -21.92 10.08
N LYS A 100 17.13 -22.56 11.23
CA LYS A 100 17.85 -23.85 11.37
C LYS A 100 16.90 -25.02 11.23
#